data_AF-A0A671EVU3-F1
#
_entry.id   AF-A0A671EVU3-F1
#
_cell.length_a   1.000
_cell.length_b   1.000
_cell.length_c   1.000
_cell.angle_alpha   90.00
_cell.angle_beta   90.00
_cell.angle_gamma   90.00
#
_symmetry.space_group_name_H-M   'P 1'
#
loop_
_entity.id
_entity.type
_entity.pdbx_description
1 polymer ?
#
loop_
_entity_poly.entity_id
_entity_poly.type
_entity_poly.pdbx_seq_one_letter_code
_entity_poly.pdbx_strand_id
1 'polypeptide(L)'
;MTFNLTKITKTSSSFEFRTWDPEGVIFYGDTNPKDDWFVLGLRDGRPEIQLHNHWAQLTVGAGPRLDDGRWHQERPLLPPFAW
;
A
#
# COMPACT_ATOMS: atom_id res chain seq x y z
N MET A 1 9.80 -1.13 18.64
CA MET A 1 8.50 -1.74 19.03
C MET A 1 8.52 -3.16 18.47
N THR A 2 8.31 -4.20 19.27
CA THR A 2 8.46 -5.59 18.80
C THR A 2 7.09 -6.16 18.48
N PHE A 3 6.76 -6.29 17.19
CA PHE A 3 5.49 -6.87 16.75
C PHE A 3 5.59 -8.41 16.76
N ASN A 4 4.75 -9.07 17.54
CA ASN A 4 4.68 -10.53 17.50
C ASN A 4 3.78 -10.97 16.35
N LEU A 5 4.39 -11.21 15.20
CA LEU A 5 3.70 -11.61 13.97
C LEU A 5 2.93 -12.94 14.11
N THR A 6 3.27 -13.80 15.07
CA THR A 6 2.56 -15.08 15.28
C THR A 6 1.13 -14.89 15.80
N LYS A 7 0.80 -13.69 16.30
CA LYS A 7 -0.57 -13.34 16.72
C LYS A 7 -1.41 -12.78 15.57
N ILE A 8 -0.84 -12.54 14.39
CA ILE A 8 -1.57 -12.01 13.23
C ILE A 8 -2.33 -13.17 12.58
N THR A 9 -3.65 -13.09 12.63
CA THR A 9 -4.55 -14.05 11.97
C THR A 9 -5.09 -13.55 10.64
N LYS A 10 -4.90 -12.27 10.31
CA LYS A 10 -5.34 -11.63 9.06
C LYS A 10 -4.34 -10.56 8.63
N THR A 11 -3.83 -10.66 7.41
CA THR A 11 -2.79 -9.78 6.84
C THR A 11 -3.33 -8.78 5.81
N SER A 12 -4.64 -8.77 5.57
CA SER A 12 -5.28 -7.85 4.60
C SER A 12 -5.79 -6.58 5.29
N SER A 13 -5.45 -5.42 4.73
CA SER A 13 -6.03 -4.12 5.07
C SER A 13 -7.00 -3.66 3.99
N SER A 14 -8.07 -2.95 4.37
CA SER A 14 -9.03 -2.38 3.42
C SER A 14 -9.56 -1.07 3.95
N PHE A 15 -9.62 -0.07 3.09
CA PHE A 15 -10.08 1.27 3.44
C PHE A 15 -10.68 1.95 2.20
N GLU A 16 -11.40 3.03 2.44
CA GLU A 16 -11.84 3.95 1.41
C GLU A 16 -11.16 5.29 1.63
N PHE A 17 -10.75 5.94 0.55
CA PHE A 17 -10.17 7.27 0.62
C PHE A 17 -10.67 8.16 -0.51
N ARG A 18 -10.54 9.48 -0.31
CA ARG A 18 -10.90 10.52 -1.27
C ARG A 18 -9.89 11.64 -1.17
N THR A 19 -9.38 12.08 -2.32
CA THR A 19 -8.46 13.22 -2.37
C THR A 19 -8.61 13.99 -3.68
N TRP A 20 -8.14 15.24 -3.67
CA TRP A 20 -7.85 16.05 -4.85
C TRP A 20 -6.33 16.23 -5.06
N ASP A 21 -5.53 15.69 -4.13
CA ASP A 21 -4.09 15.78 -4.13
C ASP A 21 -3.49 14.69 -5.04
N PRO A 22 -2.71 15.05 -6.08
CA PRO A 22 -2.10 14.08 -6.98
C PRO A 22 -0.90 13.33 -6.38
N GLU A 23 -0.34 13.77 -5.25
CA GLU A 23 0.85 13.14 -4.65
C GLU A 23 0.77 13.09 -3.11
N GLY A 24 1.11 11.95 -2.52
CA GLY A 24 1.14 11.83 -1.07
C GLY A 24 1.15 10.40 -0.55
N VAL A 25 1.43 10.24 0.74
CA VAL A 25 1.41 8.93 1.41
C VAL A 25 0.01 8.64 1.95
N ILE A 26 -0.54 7.49 1.59
CA ILE A 26 -1.82 7.00 2.11
C ILE A 26 -1.57 6.10 3.34
N PHE A 27 -0.64 5.15 3.21
CA PHE A 27 -0.32 4.18 4.25
C PHE A 27 1.17 3.84 4.24
N TYR A 28 1.74 3.73 5.44
CA TYR A 28 3.11 3.29 5.66
C TYR A 28 3.12 2.20 6.72
N GLY A 29 3.96 1.18 6.50
CA GLY A 29 4.19 0.12 7.49
C GLY A 29 5.60 -0.41 7.40
N ASP A 30 6.17 -0.75 8.55
CA ASP A 30 7.48 -1.38 8.66
C ASP A 30 7.50 -2.44 9.77
N THR A 31 8.47 -3.34 9.69
CA THR A 31 8.94 -4.10 10.86
C THR A 31 10.32 -3.62 11.31
N ASN A 32 11.10 -3.05 10.39
CA ASN A 32 12.33 -2.32 10.64
C ASN A 32 12.43 -1.13 9.68
N PRO A 33 12.46 0.12 10.18
CA PRO A 33 12.50 1.31 9.33
C PRO A 33 13.71 1.39 8.38
N LYS A 34 14.77 0.61 8.61
CA LYS A 34 15.97 0.64 7.78
C LYS A 34 15.89 -0.26 6.55
N ASP A 35 15.36 -1.47 6.72
CA ASP A 35 15.53 -2.56 5.77
C ASP A 35 14.29 -3.45 5.60
N ASP A 36 13.15 -3.13 6.23
CA ASP A 36 11.87 -3.81 5.99
C ASP A 36 10.68 -2.86 6.14
N TRP A 37 10.34 -2.18 5.05
CA TRP A 37 9.27 -1.19 4.98
C TRP A 37 8.48 -1.23 3.66
N PHE A 38 7.26 -0.73 3.73
CA PHE A 38 6.31 -0.60 2.62
C PHE A 38 5.56 0.73 2.70
N VAL A 39 5.35 1.37 1.54
CA VAL A 39 4.56 2.58 1.34
C VAL A 39 3.51 2.31 0.28
N LEU A 40 2.27 2.72 0.55
CA LEU A 40 1.22 2.93 -0.43
C LEU A 40 0.91 4.43 -0.49
N GLY A 41 0.99 5.01 -1.68
CA GLY A 41 0.74 6.43 -1.90
C GLY A 41 0.17 6.73 -3.27
N LEU A 42 0.11 8.02 -3.59
CA LEU A 42 -0.18 8.51 -4.93
C LEU A 42 1.05 9.20 -5.53
N ARG A 43 1.23 9.01 -6.85
CA ARG A 43 2.11 9.80 -7.71
C ARG A 43 1.39 10.06 -9.02
N ASP A 44 1.38 11.31 -9.48
CA ASP A 44 0.61 11.74 -10.67
C ASP A 44 -0.88 11.34 -10.62
N GLY A 45 -1.45 11.33 -9.41
CA GLY A 45 -2.83 10.95 -9.11
C GLY A 45 -3.08 9.44 -9.11
N ARG A 46 -2.08 8.60 -9.39
CA ARG A 46 -2.22 7.14 -9.47
C ARG A 46 -1.63 6.43 -8.25
N PRO A 47 -2.18 5.28 -7.84
CA PRO A 47 -1.57 4.44 -6.82
C PRO A 47 -0.12 4.09 -7.14
N GLU A 48 0.74 4.26 -6.14
CA GLU A 48 2.13 3.82 -6.16
C GLU A 48 2.44 2.99 -4.91
N ILE A 49 3.14 1.88 -5.13
CA ILE A 49 3.70 1.04 -4.09
C ILE A 49 5.22 1.21 -4.12
N GLN A 50 5.80 1.47 -2.95
CA GLN A 50 7.23 1.34 -2.71
C GLN A 50 7.45 0.29 -1.63
N LEU A 51 8.39 -0.63 -1.86
CA LEU A 51 8.72 -1.68 -0.91
C LEU A 51 10.23 -1.88 -0.89
N HIS A 52 10.78 -2.05 0.30
CA HIS A 52 12.16 -2.42 0.51
C HIS A 52 12.25 -3.45 1.63
N ASN A 53 12.65 -4.66 1.27
CA ASN A 53 12.95 -5.72 2.21
C ASN A 53 14.09 -6.62 1.71
N HIS A 54 14.43 -7.65 2.47
CA HIS A 54 15.48 -8.60 2.12
C HIS A 54 15.26 -9.32 0.77
N TRP A 55 14.01 -9.46 0.32
CA TRP A 55 13.66 -10.17 -0.90
C TRP A 55 13.50 -9.28 -2.12
N ALA A 56 13.07 -8.03 -1.94
CA ALA A 56 12.74 -7.13 -3.03
C ALA A 56 12.92 -5.65 -2.65
N GLN A 57 13.33 -4.86 -3.65
CA GLN A 57 13.30 -3.41 -3.61
C GLN A 57 12.64 -2.92 -4.90
N LEU A 58 11.45 -2.32 -4.78
CA LEU A 58 10.66 -1.93 -5.94
C LEU A 58 9.89 -0.63 -5.72
N THR A 59 9.59 0.03 -6.83
CA THR A 59 8.65 1.14 -6.93
C THR A 59 7.77 0.88 -8.14
N VAL A 60 6.46 0.75 -7.93
CA VAL A 60 5.51 0.39 -8.97
C VAL A 60 4.27 1.27 -8.86
N GLY A 61 4.01 2.04 -9.92
CA GLY A 61 2.74 2.74 -10.12
C GLY A 61 1.77 1.87 -10.91
N ALA A 62 0.51 1.77 -10.47
CA ALA A 62 -0.51 0.97 -11.14
C ALA A 62 -1.91 1.55 -10.96
N GLY A 63 -2.83 1.21 -11.85
CA GLY A 63 -4.25 1.57 -11.73
C GLY A 63 -4.62 2.96 -12.28
N PRO A 64 -5.91 3.34 -12.14
CA PRO A 64 -6.43 4.62 -12.61
C PRO A 64 -6.02 5.77 -11.69
N ARG A 65 -6.38 6.99 -12.08
CA ARG A 65 -6.26 8.17 -11.22
C ARG A 65 -7.35 8.16 -10.14
N LEU A 66 -6.99 8.54 -8.92
CA LEU A 66 -7.86 8.55 -7.73
C LEU A 66 -7.96 9.95 -7.09
N ASP A 67 -7.37 10.97 -7.73
CA ASP A 67 -7.36 12.37 -7.32
C ASP A 67 -8.56 13.17 -7.85
N ASP A 68 -9.69 12.52 -8.06
CA ASP A 68 -10.91 13.07 -8.67
C ASP A 68 -11.96 13.56 -7.66
N GLY A 69 -11.62 13.58 -6.37
CA GLY A 69 -12.52 13.98 -5.30
C GLY A 69 -13.70 13.03 -5.09
N ARG A 70 -13.64 11.79 -5.58
CA ARG A 70 -14.62 10.73 -5.27
C ARG A 70 -14.05 9.77 -4.24
N TRP A 71 -14.96 9.02 -3.60
CA TRP A 71 -14.58 7.92 -2.73
C TRP A 71 -14.16 6.73 -3.57
N HIS A 72 -12.98 6.19 -3.28
CA HIS A 72 -12.44 4.99 -3.89
C HIS A 72 -12.17 3.95 -2.82
N GLN A 73 -12.54 2.70 -3.09
CA GLN A 73 -12.24 1.58 -2.20
C GLN A 73 -10.95 0.90 -2.66
N GLU A 74 -9.92 0.96 -1.81
CA GLU A 74 -8.70 0.19 -2.02
C GLU A 74 -8.85 -1.19 -1.39
N ARG A 75 -8.85 -2.20 -2.25
CA ARG A 75 -8.85 -3.60 -1.85
C ARG A 75 -7.58 -4.23 -2.42
N PRO A 76 -6.73 -4.87 -1.59
CA PRO A 76 -5.59 -5.62 -2.09
C PRO A 76 -6.11 -6.65 -3.10
N LEU A 77 -5.68 -6.52 -4.36
CA LEU A 77 -5.99 -7.51 -5.38
C LEU A 77 -5.33 -8.81 -4.97
N LEU A 78 -6.13 -9.80 -4.58
CA LEU A 78 -5.63 -11.17 -4.45
C LEU A 78 -5.17 -11.62 -5.85
N PRO A 79 -4.02 -12.29 -5.98
CA PRO A 79 -3.61 -12.83 -7.26
C PRO A 79 -4.69 -13.81 -7.77
N PRO A 80 -4.97 -13.85 -9.08
CA PRO A 80 -6.09 -14.59 -9.67
C PRO A 80 -6.00 -16.13 -9.53
N PHE A 81 -4.97 -16.65 -8.86
CA PHE A 81 -4.70 -18.09 -8.72
C PHE A 81 -4.98 -18.63 -7.31
N ALA A 82 -5.57 -17.82 -6.42
CA ALA A 82 -5.90 -18.25 -5.06
C ALA A 82 -7.30 -18.91 -5.00
N TRP A 83 -7.47 -20.08 -5.63
CA TRP A 83 -8.56 -21.05 -5.40
C TRP A 83 -8.07 -22.47 -5.67
#